data_AF-X1NF34-F1
#
_entry.id   AF-X1NF34-F1
#
_cell.length_a   1.000
_cell.length_b   1.000
_cell.length_c   1.000
_cell.angle_alpha   90.00
_cell.angle_beta   90.00
_cell.angle_gamma   90.00
#
_symmetry.space_group_name_H-M   'P 1'
#
loop_
_entity.id
_entity.type
_entity.pdbx_description
1 polymer ?
#
loop_
_entity_poly.entity_id
_entity_poly.type
_entity_poly.pdbx_seq_one_letter_code
_entity_poly.pdbx_strand_id
1 'polypeptide(L)' 'MRLNSLFLSNFRNFKTLDLEFCPHWNIFWGDNGEGKTNLIEALYCLGYGSSYRTSYDEELIKWEEKDLYLKGE' A
#
# COMPACT_ATOMS: atom_id res chain seq x y z
N MET A 1 14.07 11.73 2.56
CA MET A 1 12.81 11.70 1.77
C MET A 1 11.67 11.45 2.74
N ARG A 2 10.56 12.18 2.64
CA ARG A 2 9.39 12.01 3.51
C ARG A 2 8.16 11.86 2.62
N LEU A 3 7.30 10.91 2.98
CA LEU A 3 5.99 10.72 2.37
C LEU A 3 4.95 11.50 3.18
N ASN A 4 4.18 12.34 2.51
CA ASN A 4 3.13 13.18 3.08
C ASN A 4 1.74 12.58 2.83
N SER A 5 1.53 11.94 1.68
CA SER A 5 0.29 11.25 1.36
C SER A 5 0.53 9.94 0.63
N LEU A 6 -0.43 9.03 0.77
CA LEU A 6 -0.48 7.77 0.04
C LEU A 6 -1.89 7.57 -0.50
N PHE A 7 -1.97 7.35 -1.81
CA PHE A 7 -3.18 6.90 -2.47
C PHE A 7 -2.97 5.51 -3.07
N LEU A 8 -3.89 4.59 -2.76
CA LEU A 8 -3.94 3.23 -3.29
C LEU A 8 -5.27 3.00 -3.99
N SER A 9 -5.25 2.32 -5.13
CA SER A 9 -6.43 1.70 -5.72
C SER A 9 -6.12 0.27 -6.12
N ASN A 10 -7.04 -0.65 -5.81
CA ASN A 10 -6.97 -2.05 -6.19
C ASN A 10 -5.66 -2.74 -5.77
N PHE A 11 -5.13 -2.38 -4.60
CA PHE A 11 -3.90 -2.93 -4.05
C PHE A 11 -4.18 -3.92 -2.92
N ARG A 12 -3.82 -5.19 -3.11
CA ARG A 12 -4.05 -6.30 -2.16
C ARG A 12 -5.51 -6.33 -1.71
N ASN A 13 -5.79 -6.12 -0.43
CA ASN A 13 -7.15 -6.09 0.10
C ASN A 13 -7.81 -4.70 0.00
N PHE A 14 -7.08 -3.63 -0.32
CA PHE A 14 -7.61 -2.28 -0.44
C PHE A 14 -8.26 -2.06 -1.80
N LYS A 15 -9.55 -1.71 -1.80
CA LYS A 15 -10.21 -1.20 -3.01
C LYS A 15 -9.74 0.22 -3.31
N THR A 16 -9.80 1.07 -2.28
CA THR A 16 -9.27 2.42 -2.29
C THR A 16 -8.78 2.74 -0.88
N LEU A 17 -7.65 3.43 -0.78
CA LEU A 17 -7.15 4.03 0.45
C LEU A 17 -6.57 5.39 0.10
N ASP A 18 -7.01 6.43 0.80
CA ASP A 18 -6.47 7.78 0.71
C ASP A 18 -6.06 8.20 2.12
N LEU A 19 -4.76 8.44 2.31
CA LEU A 19 -4.14 8.58 3.62
C LEU A 19 -3.17 9.76 3.63
N GLU A 20 -3.35 10.67 4.57
CA GLU A 20 -2.38 11.70 4.92
C GLU A 20 -1.54 11.26 6.12
N PHE A 21 -0.21 11.48 6.05
CA PHE A 21 0.72 11.13 7.12
C PHE A 21 0.99 12.30 8.05
N CYS A 22 0.99 12.00 9.34
CA CYS A 22 1.54 12.87 10.37
C CYS A 22 3.06 13.05 10.20
N PRO A 23 3.64 14.18 10.64
CA PRO A 23 5.06 14.49 10.46
C PRO A 23 6.04 13.63 11.24
N HIS A 24 5.58 12.90 12.24
CA HIS A 24 6.41 12.06 13.08
C HIS A 24 5.90 10.62 13.03
N TRP A 25 5.23 10.20 14.09
CA TRP A 25 4.76 8.83 14.23
C TRP A 25 3.39 8.66 13.58
N ASN A 26 3.27 7.62 12.76
CA ASN A 26 2.02 7.14 12.21
C ASN A 26 1.82 5.72 12.74
N ILE A 27 0.75 5.51 13.50
CA ILE A 27 0.46 4.21 14.12
C ILE A 27 -0.73 3.59 13.39
N PHE A 28 -0.50 2.45 12.74
CA PHE A 28 -1.54 1.66 12.10
C PHE A 28 -1.91 0.49 13.01
N TRP A 29 -3.14 0.48 13.51
CA TRP A 29 -3.67 -0.52 14.43
C TRP A 29 -4.93 -1.17 13.84
N GLY A 30 -5.20 -2.41 14.26
CA GLY A 30 -6.38 -3.18 13.85
C GLY A 30 -6.15 -4.68 14.02
N ASP A 31 -7.09 -5.49 13.57
CA ASP A 31 -7.01 -6.96 13.67
C ASP A 31 -6.14 -7.59 12.58
N ASN A 32 -5.69 -8.83 12.81
CA ASN A 32 -4.91 -9.55 11.81
C ASN A 32 -5.74 -9.76 10.54
N GLY A 33 -5.14 -9.47 9.38
CA GLY A 33 -5.81 -9.56 8.07
C GLY A 33 -6.43 -8.26 7.55
N GLU A 34 -6.49 -7.19 8.35
CA GLU A 34 -7.08 -5.91 7.90
C GLU A 34 -6.22 -5.11 6.91
N GLY A 35 -4.99 -5.55 6.64
CA GLY A 35 -4.14 -4.94 5.61
C GLY A 35 -3.01 -4.06 6.14
N LYS A 36 -2.73 -4.04 7.45
CA LYS A 36 -1.57 -3.32 8.02
C LYS A 36 -0.24 -3.67 7.32
N THR A 37 0.03 -4.95 7.10
CA THR A 37 1.23 -5.41 6.37
C THR A 37 1.15 -5.02 4.88
N ASN A 38 -0.03 -5.01 4.28
CA ASN A 38 -0.22 -4.57 2.89
C ASN A 38 0.06 -3.07 2.74
N LEU A 39 -0.27 -2.25 3.74
CA LEU A 39 0.09 -0.84 3.76
C LEU A 39 1.61 -0.65 3.76
N ILE A 40 2.33 -1.40 4.59
CA ILE A 40 3.80 -1.39 4.61
C ILE A 40 4.38 -1.86 3.26
N GLU A 41 3.76 -2.86 2.64
CA GLU A 41 4.12 -3.33 1.30
C GLU A 41 3.94 -2.26 0.23
N ALA A 42 2.84 -1.50 0.25
CA ALA A 42 2.64 -0.39 -0.66
C ALA A 42 3.73 0.68 -0.52
N LEU A 43 4.10 1.03 0.72
CA LEU A 43 5.19 1.97 1.00
C LEU A 43 6.54 1.46 0.48
N TYR A 44 6.80 0.15 0.62
CA TYR A 44 8.00 -0.46 0.08
C TYR A 44 8.01 -0.42 -1.45
N CYS A 45 6.90 -0.75 -2.11
CA CYS A 45 6.77 -0.66 -3.57
C CYS A 45 7.03 0.76 -4.09
N LEU A 46 6.55 1.81 -3.40
CA LEU A 46 6.83 3.20 -3.80
C LEU A 46 8.33 3.55 -3.72
N GLY A 47 9.06 2.97 -2.75
CA GLY A 47 10.49 3.23 -2.58
C GLY A 47 11.40 2.40 -3.49
N TYR A 48 11.02 1.14 -3.78
CA TYR A 48 11.87 0.16 -4.43
C TYR A 48 11.36 -0.31 -5.79
N GLY A 49 10.12 0.01 -6.16
CA GLY A 49 9.50 -0.40 -7.43
C GLY A 49 9.00 -1.85 -7.47
N SER A 50 9.17 -2.63 -6.40
CA SER A 50 8.71 -4.03 -6.32
C SER A 50 8.23 -4.39 -4.92
N SER A 51 7.51 -5.49 -4.80
CA SER A 51 7.16 -6.05 -3.49
C SER A 51 8.36 -6.74 -2.83
N TYR A 52 8.40 -6.71 -1.50
CA TYR A 52 9.33 -7.53 -0.70
C TYR A 52 8.81 -8.95 -0.43
N ARG A 53 7.52 -9.23 -0.70
CA ARG A 53 6.85 -10.51 -0.41
C ARG A 53 6.75 -11.40 -1.64
N THR A 54 6.70 -10.82 -2.83
CA THR A 54 6.48 -11.53 -4.09
C THR A 54 7.20 -10.84 -5.24
N SER A 55 7.57 -11.61 -6.25
CA SER A 55 8.16 -11.14 -7.51
C SER A 55 7.13 -10.90 -8.60
N TYR A 56 5.86 -11.20 -8.36
CA TYR A 56 4.78 -11.11 -9.33
C TYR A 56 3.86 -9.93 -9.00
N ASP A 57 3.85 -8.91 -9.88
CA ASP A 57 3.03 -7.71 -9.68
C ASP A 57 1.53 -8.03 -9.72
N GLU A 58 1.13 -9.09 -10.44
CA GLU A 58 -0.27 -9.53 -10.51
C GLU A 58 -0.82 -9.94 -9.13
N GLU A 59 0.04 -10.44 -8.23
CA GLU A 59 -0.36 -10.80 -6.86
C GLU A 59 -0.62 -9.58 -5.97
N LEU A 60 -0.18 -8.40 -6.40
CA LEU A 60 -0.46 -7.13 -5.73
C LEU A 60 -1.81 -6.56 -6.14
N ILE A 61 -2.35 -6.97 -7.29
CA ILE A 61 -3.66 -6.54 -7.77
C ILE A 61 -4.74 -7.17 -6.89
N LYS A 62 -5.70 -6.36 -6.46
CA LYS A 62 -6.87 -6.83 -5.73
C LYS A 62 -7.63 -7.86 -6.56
N TRP A 63 -8.12 -8.90 -5.91
CA TRP A 63 -8.86 -9.95 -6.61
C TRP A 63 -10.06 -9.37 -7.38
N GLU A 64 -10.26 -9.88 -8.60
CA GLU A 64 -11.27 -9.44 -9.59
C GLU A 64 -11.02 -8.07 -10.23
N GLU A 65 -9.92 -7.40 -9.91
CA GLU A 65 -9.49 -6.16 -10.57
C GLU A 65 -8.45 -6.45 -11.67
N LYS A 66 -8.28 -5.49 -12.60
CA LYS A 66 -7.39 -5.65 -13.78
C LYS A 66 -6.05 -4.96 -13.62
N ASP A 67 -6.01 -3.92 -12.81
CA ASP A 67 -4.85 -3.08 -12.57
C ASP A 67 -4.84 -2.62 -11.12
N LEU A 68 -3.70 -2.06 -10.72
CA LEU A 68 -3.52 -1.38 -9.44
C LEU A 68 -2.94 0.01 -9.69
N TYR A 69 -3.14 0.90 -8.74
CA TYR A 69 -2.52 2.22 -8.77
C TYR A 69 -1.96 2.58 -7.39
N LEU A 70 -0.71 3.05 -7.39
CA LEU A 70 0.04 3.50 -6.22
C LEU A 70 0.55 4.91 -6.50
N LYS A 71 0.24 5.84 -5.61
CA LYS A 71 0.77 7.21 -5.68
C LYS A 71 1.21 7.66 -4.30
N GLY A 72 2.42 8.23 -4.24
CA GLY A 72 2.96 8.87 -3.05
C GLY A 72 3.47 10.27 -3.37
N GLU A 73 3.25 11.22 -2.46
CA GLU A 73 3.75 12.61 -2.53
C GLU A 73 4.49 13.00 -1.25
#